data_AF-A0A6C1QKU8-F1
#
_entry.id   AF-A0A6C1QKU8-F1
#
_cell.length_a   1.000
_cell.length_b   1.000
_cell.length_c   1.000
_cell.angle_alpha   90.00
_cell.angle_beta   90.00
_cell.angle_gamma   90.00
#
_symmetry.space_group_name_H-M   'P 1'
#
loop_
_entity.id
_entity.type
_entity.pdbx_description
1 polymer ?
#
loop_
_entity_poly.entity_id
_entity_poly.type
_entity_poly.pdbx_seq_one_letter_code
_entity_poly.pdbx_strand_id
1 'polypeptide(L)'
;MKHLYQPFSAMLIMGLIGTSLAASEGSNNLTNKSMSNDGTIQPWPQNPWYWEYKGEPIMLIGASDRDNLWQWTGEVLTDHLDRMKAAGGNYVRNTMSDRNEGDTYAAKRLPDGKYDLNQWNDEYWNKLKFFLEETQKRDIIVQLTLWDHFDLTRRFDVHPLNPENNINWEPGTITNAWDYYGGSLANNNQLALDYQHRFVSKLISITSQYGHVLFNIGNESGLSFEWDNYWAQYIKNAAQNHGRTIHVTTMRFDPGSSVRQAMTHRDIFTFTDVSQNNQDALGSVGKKHWENLLFWRKMIAMGEQGPMPINNEKVYGNGVGTNTAAGTEKEAVERFWRNIFG
;
A
#
# COMPACT_ATOMS: atom_id res chain seq x y z
N MET A 1 -16.76 22.22 70.38
CA MET A 1 -16.63 20.85 70.92
C MET A 1 -15.35 20.22 70.37
N LYS A 2 -14.47 19.79 71.28
CA LYS A 2 -13.34 18.83 71.15
C LYS A 2 -12.15 19.13 70.21
N HIS A 3 -11.03 19.47 70.86
CA HIS A 3 -9.61 19.04 70.73
C HIS A 3 -8.99 18.77 69.33
N LEU A 4 -7.94 19.50 68.89
CA LEU A 4 -6.49 19.33 69.14
C LEU A 4 -5.90 17.95 68.72
N TYR A 5 -4.98 17.94 67.74
CA TYR A 5 -3.59 17.39 67.78
C TYR A 5 -2.99 17.19 66.35
N GLN A 6 -1.78 17.75 66.13
CA GLN A 6 -0.76 17.34 65.12
C GLN A 6 0.11 16.18 65.69
N PRO A 7 1.28 15.82 65.13
CA PRO A 7 1.66 15.15 63.87
C PRO A 7 2.42 13.81 64.18
N PHE A 8 3.04 13.09 63.22
CA PHE A 8 4.36 12.38 63.38
C PHE A 8 4.77 11.56 62.14
N SER A 9 6.07 11.60 61.84
CA SER A 9 6.84 10.80 60.86
C SER A 9 7.51 9.58 61.50
N ALA A 10 7.85 8.54 60.71
CA ALA A 10 9.01 7.62 60.88
C ALA A 10 9.10 6.67 59.65
N MET A 11 10.21 6.60 58.87
CA MET A 11 11.50 5.88 59.06
C MET A 11 11.43 4.42 58.52
N LEU A 12 11.96 4.11 57.33
CA LEU A 12 13.34 3.69 56.94
C LEU A 12 13.75 2.27 57.40
N ILE A 13 14.05 1.34 56.47
CA ILE A 13 15.15 0.34 56.57
C ILE A 13 15.65 -0.07 55.17
N MET A 14 16.96 0.07 54.95
CA MET A 14 17.77 -0.52 53.88
C MET A 14 18.27 -1.93 54.23
N GLY A 15 18.46 -2.76 53.20
CA GLY A 15 19.71 -3.52 53.00
C GLY A 15 19.73 -5.01 53.37
N LEU A 16 20.07 -5.86 52.39
CA LEU A 16 21.07 -6.93 52.58
C LEU A 16 21.62 -7.42 51.23
N ILE A 17 22.95 -7.39 51.17
CA ILE A 17 23.84 -7.89 50.12
C ILE A 17 24.17 -9.35 50.45
N GLY A 18 24.25 -10.22 49.43
CA GLY A 18 24.83 -11.56 49.53
C GLY A 18 25.68 -11.88 48.29
N THR A 19 27.00 -11.89 48.46
CA THR A 19 28.02 -12.55 47.62
C THR A 19 27.98 -14.06 47.91
N SER A 20 28.31 -15.04 47.07
CA SER A 20 29.36 -15.21 46.04
C SER A 20 29.18 -16.58 45.35
N LEU A 21 29.65 -16.76 44.11
CA LEU A 21 30.59 -17.82 43.66
C LEU A 21 30.62 -17.90 42.12
N ALA A 22 31.82 -17.76 41.56
CA ALA A 22 32.12 -17.98 40.16
C ALA A 22 32.46 -19.47 39.93
N ALA A 23 31.96 -20.07 38.85
CA ALA A 23 32.72 -21.04 38.05
C ALA A 23 32.06 -21.33 36.68
N SER A 24 32.94 -21.29 35.67
CA SER A 24 32.93 -21.97 34.37
C SER A 24 32.30 -21.25 33.18
N GLU A 25 33.22 -20.98 32.25
CA GLU A 25 33.06 -20.43 30.93
C GLU A 25 32.30 -21.39 30.01
N GLY A 26 31.31 -20.82 29.33
CA GLY A 26 30.66 -21.39 28.16
C GLY A 26 30.23 -20.23 27.28
N SER A 27 31.21 -19.49 26.75
CA SER A 27 31.02 -18.40 25.81
C SER A 27 30.39 -18.92 24.51
N ASN A 28 29.07 -19.05 24.50
CA ASN A 28 28.29 -18.91 23.28
C ASN A 28 27.81 -17.46 23.20
N ASN A 29 28.75 -16.56 22.89
CA ASN A 29 28.42 -15.27 22.28
C ASN A 29 27.91 -15.57 20.86
N LEU A 30 26.69 -16.11 20.78
CA LEU A 30 25.82 -15.83 19.65
C LEU A 30 25.44 -14.37 19.83
N THR A 31 26.30 -13.51 19.30
CA THR A 31 25.87 -12.20 18.85
C THR A 31 24.66 -12.46 17.96
N ASN A 32 23.47 -12.27 18.51
CA ASN A 32 22.32 -11.84 17.74
C ASN A 32 22.76 -10.51 17.13
N LYS A 33 23.49 -10.63 16.02
CA LYS A 33 23.53 -9.61 15.00
C LYS A 33 22.07 -9.53 14.59
N SER A 34 21.33 -8.65 15.28
CA SER A 34 20.17 -7.98 14.73
C SER A 34 20.56 -7.76 13.29
N MET A 35 19.93 -8.53 12.38
CA MET A 35 20.06 -8.24 10.97
C MET A 35 19.63 -6.79 10.91
N SER A 36 20.59 -5.90 10.71
CA SER A 36 20.32 -4.48 10.54
C SER A 36 19.25 -4.43 9.48
N ASN A 37 18.01 -4.16 9.88
CA ASN A 37 16.91 -3.97 8.96
C ASN A 37 17.47 -2.96 7.94
N ASP A 38 17.56 -3.35 6.67
CA ASP A 38 18.22 -2.59 5.60
C ASP A 38 17.43 -1.32 5.24
N GLY A 39 16.60 -0.85 6.16
CA GLY A 39 15.62 0.19 6.00
C GLY A 39 14.40 -0.27 5.21
N THR A 40 14.09 -1.57 5.20
CA THR A 40 12.87 -2.08 4.54
C THR A 40 11.68 -2.02 5.49
N ILE A 41 10.52 -1.60 4.98
CA ILE A 41 9.26 -1.64 5.70
C ILE A 41 8.80 -3.09 5.84
N GLN A 42 8.43 -3.49 7.06
CA GLN A 42 8.01 -4.86 7.37
C GLN A 42 7.01 -4.88 8.52
N PRO A 43 6.20 -5.95 8.68
CA PRO A 43 5.39 -6.11 9.89
C PRO A 43 6.27 -6.07 11.14
N TRP A 44 5.86 -5.32 12.15
CA TRP A 44 6.63 -5.15 13.37
C TRP A 44 6.65 -6.45 14.18
N PRO A 45 7.81 -7.09 14.43
CA PRO A 45 7.86 -8.43 15.02
C PRO A 45 7.22 -8.54 16.42
N GLN A 46 7.28 -7.48 17.22
CA GLN A 46 6.75 -7.45 18.57
C GLN A 46 5.23 -7.24 18.60
N ASN A 47 4.65 -6.64 17.57
CA ASN A 47 3.21 -6.50 17.40
C ASN A 47 2.84 -6.42 15.91
N PRO A 48 2.60 -7.58 15.25
CA PRO A 48 2.44 -7.64 13.79
C PRO A 48 1.19 -6.96 13.22
N TRP A 49 0.36 -6.34 14.06
CA TRP A 49 -0.68 -5.42 13.61
C TRP A 49 -0.13 -4.12 13.02
N TYR A 50 1.11 -3.77 13.38
CA TYR A 50 1.75 -2.52 13.00
C TYR A 50 2.93 -2.78 12.07
N TRP A 51 3.38 -1.71 11.41
CA TRP A 51 4.58 -1.73 10.60
C TRP A 51 5.80 -1.33 11.43
N GLU A 52 6.96 -1.74 10.97
CA GLU A 52 8.27 -1.27 11.38
C GLU A 52 8.99 -0.69 10.15
N TYR A 53 9.68 0.43 10.32
CA TYR A 53 10.54 1.00 9.31
C TYR A 53 11.84 1.49 9.96
N LYS A 54 12.98 1.08 9.40
CA LYS A 54 14.32 1.40 9.94
C LYS A 54 14.51 1.00 11.42
N GLY A 55 13.90 -0.12 11.82
CA GLY A 55 14.01 -0.68 13.17
C GLY A 55 13.05 -0.09 14.20
N GLU A 56 12.22 0.89 13.83
CA GLU A 56 11.26 1.53 14.73
C GLU A 56 9.81 1.22 14.32
N PRO A 57 8.90 0.94 15.27
CA PRO A 57 7.48 0.80 14.97
C PRO A 57 6.91 2.10 14.40
N ILE A 58 6.07 1.98 13.37
CA ILE A 58 5.51 3.11 12.63
C ILE A 58 4.02 2.92 12.39
N MET A 59 3.24 3.95 12.69
CA MET A 59 1.86 4.09 12.21
C MET A 59 1.88 4.87 10.91
N LEU A 60 1.26 4.32 9.86
CA LEU A 60 1.18 4.96 8.55
C LEU A 60 0.03 5.98 8.57
N ILE A 61 0.35 7.25 8.41
CA ILE A 61 -0.59 8.37 8.35
C ILE A 61 -0.25 9.20 7.12
N GLY A 62 -1.22 9.37 6.24
CA GLY A 62 -0.99 10.00 4.96
C GLY A 62 -2.11 10.90 4.50
N ALA A 63 -1.77 11.76 3.55
CA ALA A 63 -2.69 12.54 2.76
C ALA A 63 -2.04 12.80 1.40
N SER A 64 -2.84 12.86 0.35
CA SER A 64 -2.34 13.28 -0.96
C SER A 64 -3.39 14.07 -1.71
N ASP A 65 -2.93 15.06 -2.48
CA ASP A 65 -3.80 15.92 -3.31
C ASP A 65 -4.22 15.18 -4.60
N ARG A 66 -3.52 14.09 -4.94
CA ARG A 66 -3.83 13.18 -6.04
C ARG A 66 -3.54 11.73 -5.69
N ASP A 67 -4.13 10.84 -6.46
CA ASP A 67 -3.90 9.41 -6.38
C ASP A 67 -2.65 8.94 -7.15
N ASN A 68 -2.09 9.73 -8.06
CA ASN A 68 -0.93 9.37 -8.87
C ASN A 68 0.21 10.40 -8.79
N LEU A 69 0.61 10.76 -7.56
CA LEU A 69 1.70 11.74 -7.28
C LEU A 69 2.99 11.46 -8.06
N TRP A 70 3.26 10.20 -8.41
CA TRP A 70 4.42 9.82 -9.22
C TRP A 70 4.50 10.52 -10.59
N GLN A 71 3.39 11.05 -11.13
CA GLN A 71 3.39 11.85 -12.37
C GLN A 71 3.94 13.28 -12.16
N TRP A 72 4.00 13.76 -10.91
CA TRP A 72 4.50 15.10 -10.57
C TRP A 72 6.03 15.13 -10.49
N THR A 73 6.61 16.27 -10.87
CA THR A 73 8.05 16.51 -10.82
C THR A 73 8.36 17.90 -10.26
N GLY A 74 9.62 18.12 -9.87
CA GLY A 74 10.08 19.41 -9.36
C GLY A 74 9.32 19.85 -8.10
N GLU A 75 9.14 21.16 -7.96
CA GLU A 75 8.56 21.80 -6.78
C GLU A 75 7.13 21.35 -6.48
N VAL A 76 6.33 21.03 -7.52
CA VAL A 76 4.95 20.56 -7.32
C VAL A 76 4.91 19.29 -6.47
N LEU A 77 5.83 18.35 -6.70
CA LEU A 77 5.93 17.15 -5.88
C LEU A 77 6.56 17.46 -4.52
N THR A 78 7.73 18.12 -4.51
CA THR A 78 8.50 18.30 -3.27
C THR A 78 7.74 19.13 -2.24
N ASP A 79 7.11 20.22 -2.66
CA ASP A 79 6.32 21.08 -1.77
C ASP A 79 5.10 20.34 -1.21
N HIS A 80 4.48 19.47 -2.01
CA HIS A 80 3.39 18.63 -1.52
C HIS A 80 3.88 17.64 -0.44
N LEU A 81 4.99 16.93 -0.69
CA LEU A 81 5.57 16.00 0.28
C LEU A 81 6.05 16.72 1.55
N ASP A 82 6.63 17.91 1.43
CA ASP A 82 7.09 18.72 2.55
C ASP A 82 5.93 19.24 3.40
N ARG A 83 4.84 19.71 2.77
CA ARG A 83 3.60 20.07 3.48
C ARG A 83 3.03 18.89 4.25
N MET A 84 2.94 17.72 3.61
CA MET A 84 2.43 16.51 4.27
C MET A 84 3.32 16.11 5.46
N LYS A 85 4.65 16.15 5.30
CA LYS A 85 5.60 15.84 6.37
C LYS A 85 5.51 16.83 7.53
N ALA A 86 5.36 18.12 7.24
CA ALA A 86 5.18 19.18 8.24
C ALA A 86 3.89 18.99 9.07
N ALA A 87 2.86 18.38 8.47
CA ALA A 87 1.62 17.99 9.17
C ALA A 87 1.74 16.66 9.94
N GLY A 88 2.91 16.02 9.95
CA GLY A 88 3.16 14.74 10.62
C GLY A 88 2.88 13.50 9.78
N GLY A 89 2.58 13.65 8.48
CA GLY A 89 2.36 12.53 7.57
C GLY A 89 3.66 11.82 7.17
N ASN A 90 3.56 10.52 6.93
CA ASN A 90 4.68 9.63 6.60
C ASN A 90 4.29 8.55 5.57
N TYR A 91 3.14 8.68 4.91
CA TYR A 91 2.60 7.68 4.01
C TYR A 91 1.90 8.35 2.81
N VAL A 92 2.08 7.80 1.62
CA VAL A 92 1.28 8.15 0.45
C VAL A 92 0.75 6.91 -0.25
N ARG A 93 -0.54 6.93 -0.56
CA ARG A 93 -1.15 6.06 -1.56
C ARG A 93 -0.80 6.57 -2.95
N ASN A 94 -0.39 5.68 -3.84
CA ASN A 94 -0.08 6.06 -5.22
C ASN A 94 -0.50 4.96 -6.23
N THR A 95 -1.55 5.19 -7.01
CA THR A 95 -1.91 4.38 -8.17
C THR A 95 -0.93 4.62 -9.31
N MET A 96 -0.51 3.57 -10.02
CA MET A 96 0.23 3.66 -11.28
C MET A 96 -0.65 4.13 -12.46
N SER A 97 -1.52 5.10 -12.18
CA SER A 97 -2.55 5.61 -13.07
C SER A 97 -2.02 6.68 -14.02
N ASP A 98 -2.54 6.67 -15.25
CA ASP A 98 -2.24 7.57 -16.35
C ASP A 98 -3.50 8.11 -17.04
N ARG A 99 -4.61 8.21 -16.28
CA ARG A 99 -5.93 8.60 -16.80
C ARG A 99 -6.14 10.11 -16.97
N ASN A 100 -5.37 10.93 -16.26
CA ASN A 100 -5.58 12.38 -16.27
C ASN A 100 -4.95 13.02 -17.50
N GLU A 101 -5.49 14.15 -17.92
CA GLU A 101 -4.84 14.96 -18.95
C GLU A 101 -3.46 15.41 -18.49
N GLY A 102 -2.46 15.27 -19.37
CA GLY A 102 -1.05 15.57 -19.08
C GLY A 102 -0.27 14.42 -18.44
N ASP A 103 -0.93 13.34 -18.04
CA ASP A 103 -0.25 12.13 -17.55
C ASP A 103 0.60 11.51 -18.67
N THR A 104 1.77 11.01 -18.28
CA THR A 104 2.64 10.29 -19.21
C THR A 104 2.29 8.82 -19.27
N TYR A 105 2.33 8.26 -20.47
CA TYR A 105 2.20 6.81 -20.71
C TYR A 105 3.58 6.14 -20.74
N ALA A 106 3.61 4.86 -20.35
CA ALA A 106 4.84 4.06 -20.34
C ALA A 106 5.36 3.74 -21.75
N ALA A 107 4.46 3.65 -22.74
CA ALA A 107 4.82 3.41 -24.14
C ALA A 107 5.34 4.69 -24.80
N LYS A 108 6.35 4.56 -25.67
CA LYS A 108 6.93 5.68 -26.39
C LYS A 108 5.96 6.21 -27.45
N ARG A 109 5.71 7.52 -27.44
CA ARG A 109 4.98 8.20 -28.51
C ARG A 109 5.90 8.51 -29.70
N LEU A 110 5.41 8.27 -30.91
CA LEU A 110 6.10 8.47 -32.17
C LEU A 110 5.74 9.84 -32.79
N PRO A 111 6.52 10.32 -33.79
CA PRO A 111 6.25 11.61 -34.44
C PRO A 111 4.89 11.72 -35.13
N ASP A 112 4.31 10.60 -35.56
CA ASP A 112 2.97 10.54 -36.18
C ASP A 112 1.83 10.54 -35.14
N GLY A 113 2.17 10.55 -33.85
CA GLY A 113 1.21 10.57 -32.74
C GLY A 113 0.84 9.20 -32.20
N LYS A 114 1.16 8.10 -32.91
CA LYS A 114 0.95 6.72 -32.42
C LYS A 114 1.97 6.34 -31.36
N TYR A 115 1.78 5.19 -30.73
CA TYR A 115 2.68 4.63 -29.73
C TYR A 115 3.39 3.38 -30.25
N ASP A 116 4.66 3.23 -29.88
CA ASP A 116 5.37 1.96 -29.96
C ASP A 116 5.42 1.33 -28.57
N LEU A 117 4.58 0.32 -28.36
CA LEU A 117 4.49 -0.44 -27.11
C LEU A 117 5.79 -1.21 -26.81
N ASN A 118 6.62 -1.50 -27.83
CA ASN A 118 7.92 -2.16 -27.65
C ASN A 118 9.03 -1.22 -27.18
N GLN A 119 8.78 0.08 -27.13
CA GLN A 119 9.74 1.08 -26.62
C GLN A 119 9.20 1.78 -25.38
N TRP A 120 10.08 2.00 -24.40
CA TRP A 120 9.73 2.76 -23.22
C TRP A 120 9.76 4.27 -23.51
N ASN A 121 8.82 4.98 -22.91
CA ASN A 121 8.95 6.39 -22.65
C ASN A 121 9.85 6.58 -21.41
N ASP A 122 11.08 7.08 -21.59
CA ASP A 122 12.01 7.26 -20.47
C ASP A 122 11.51 8.29 -19.45
N GLU A 123 10.70 9.28 -19.88
CA GLU A 123 10.11 10.27 -18.98
C GLU A 123 9.24 9.61 -17.90
N TYR A 124 8.39 8.65 -18.29
CA TYR A 124 7.51 7.90 -17.37
C TYR A 124 8.31 7.27 -16.22
N TRP A 125 9.39 6.56 -16.57
CA TRP A 125 10.19 5.85 -15.58
C TRP A 125 11.10 6.78 -14.77
N ASN A 126 11.55 7.90 -15.36
CA ASN A 126 12.30 8.92 -14.64
C ASN A 126 11.41 9.65 -13.62
N LYS A 127 10.14 9.91 -13.94
CA LYS A 127 9.15 10.44 -13.01
C LYS A 127 8.94 9.51 -11.81
N LEU A 128 8.74 8.22 -12.07
CA LEU A 128 8.63 7.22 -11.00
C LEU A 128 9.87 7.20 -10.10
N LYS A 129 11.08 7.21 -10.69
CA LYS A 129 12.33 7.25 -9.90
C LYS A 129 12.41 8.51 -9.05
N PHE A 130 12.16 9.68 -9.65
CA PHE A 130 12.15 10.96 -8.94
C PHE A 130 11.18 10.91 -7.75
N PHE A 131 9.98 10.38 -7.95
CA PHE A 131 9.01 10.21 -6.87
C PHE A 131 9.49 9.28 -5.75
N LEU A 132 10.06 8.12 -6.08
CA LEU A 132 10.58 7.17 -5.09
C LEU A 132 11.79 7.74 -4.33
N GLU A 133 12.67 8.49 -5.02
CA GLU A 133 13.80 9.19 -4.39
C GLU A 133 13.34 10.29 -3.44
N GLU A 134 12.40 11.15 -3.86
CA GLU A 134 11.91 12.26 -3.05
C GLU A 134 11.11 11.80 -1.83
N THR A 135 10.38 10.69 -1.94
CA THR A 135 9.68 10.05 -0.81
C THR A 135 10.67 9.37 0.14
N GLN A 136 11.69 8.69 -0.36
CA GLN A 136 12.74 8.08 0.47
C GLN A 136 13.49 9.12 1.30
N LYS A 137 13.87 10.27 0.69
CA LYS A 137 14.57 11.37 1.38
C LYS A 137 13.82 11.91 2.61
N ARG A 138 12.49 11.72 2.63
CA ARG A 138 11.58 12.23 3.67
C ARG A 138 11.04 11.14 4.59
N ASP A 139 11.52 9.89 4.46
CA ASP A 139 10.99 8.73 5.18
C ASP A 139 9.47 8.61 5.03
N ILE A 140 8.98 8.77 3.80
CA ILE A 140 7.57 8.61 3.44
C ILE A 140 7.41 7.24 2.80
N ILE A 141 6.58 6.38 3.40
CA ILE A 141 6.22 5.08 2.87
C ILE A 141 5.28 5.25 1.67
N VAL A 142 5.52 4.49 0.61
CA VAL A 142 4.70 4.53 -0.61
C VAL A 142 3.93 3.22 -0.73
N GLN A 143 2.60 3.27 -0.89
CA GLN A 143 1.82 2.12 -1.33
C GLN A 143 1.47 2.26 -2.81
N LEU A 144 2.11 1.46 -3.66
CA LEU A 144 1.88 1.46 -5.11
C LEU A 144 0.69 0.55 -5.45
N THR A 145 -0.36 1.13 -6.01
CA THR A 145 -1.46 0.34 -6.61
C THR A 145 -1.17 0.07 -8.07
N LEU A 146 -1.04 -1.20 -8.44
CA LEU A 146 -0.58 -1.61 -9.75
C LEU A 146 -1.62 -1.41 -10.84
N TRP A 147 -2.86 -1.84 -10.60
CA TRP A 147 -3.92 -1.78 -11.59
C TRP A 147 -5.13 -0.99 -11.11
N ASP A 148 -5.73 -0.22 -12.02
CA ASP A 148 -7.01 0.44 -11.79
C ASP A 148 -7.83 0.46 -13.09
N HIS A 149 -9.01 -0.16 -13.05
CA HIS A 149 -9.87 -0.27 -14.22
C HIS A 149 -10.29 1.09 -14.79
N PHE A 150 -10.33 2.14 -13.96
CA PHE A 150 -10.67 3.48 -14.42
C PHE A 150 -9.64 4.08 -15.39
N ASP A 151 -8.40 3.56 -15.43
CA ASP A 151 -7.36 4.02 -16.37
C ASP A 151 -7.72 3.71 -17.82
N LEU A 152 -8.29 2.53 -18.04
CA LEU A 152 -8.64 2.08 -19.39
C LEU A 152 -10.10 2.37 -19.71
N THR A 153 -11.03 2.11 -18.78
CA THR A 153 -12.48 2.07 -19.09
C THR A 153 -13.08 3.43 -19.44
N ARG A 154 -12.47 4.56 -19.02
CA ARG A 154 -13.01 5.91 -19.25
C ARG A 154 -12.48 6.58 -20.51
N ARG A 155 -11.31 6.17 -21.01
CA ARG A 155 -10.56 6.85 -22.07
C ARG A 155 -9.83 5.87 -23.00
N PHE A 156 -10.40 4.68 -23.19
CA PHE A 156 -9.77 3.62 -23.99
C PHE A 156 -9.53 4.06 -25.44
N ASP A 157 -10.39 4.91 -25.99
CA ASP A 157 -10.31 5.46 -27.34
C ASP A 157 -9.00 6.21 -27.64
N VAL A 158 -8.43 6.89 -26.64
CA VAL A 158 -7.16 7.64 -26.76
C VAL A 158 -5.96 6.95 -26.12
N HIS A 159 -6.19 5.83 -25.44
CA HIS A 159 -5.15 5.13 -24.70
C HIS A 159 -4.13 4.47 -25.65
N PRO A 160 -2.83 4.40 -25.31
CA PRO A 160 -1.82 3.69 -26.12
C PRO A 160 -2.15 2.23 -26.38
N LEU A 161 -2.80 1.59 -25.40
CA LEU A 161 -3.31 0.22 -25.48
C LEU A 161 -4.61 0.12 -26.28
N ASN A 162 -4.89 1.02 -27.21
CA ASN A 162 -5.92 0.84 -28.21
C ASN A 162 -5.22 0.47 -29.52
N PRO A 163 -5.64 -0.57 -30.27
CA PRO A 163 -5.02 -0.94 -31.54
C PRO A 163 -4.88 0.23 -32.53
N GLU A 164 -5.82 1.19 -32.52
CA GLU A 164 -5.76 2.35 -33.42
C GLU A 164 -4.61 3.32 -33.07
N ASN A 165 -4.21 3.35 -31.80
CA ASN A 165 -3.23 4.30 -31.28
C ASN A 165 -1.81 3.75 -31.24
N ASN A 166 -1.58 2.48 -31.54
CA ASN A 166 -0.24 1.90 -31.55
C ASN A 166 0.10 1.21 -32.88
N ILE A 167 1.37 0.82 -33.02
CA ILE A 167 1.89 0.14 -34.21
C ILE A 167 2.13 -1.36 -33.99
N ASN A 168 1.84 -1.88 -32.80
CA ASN A 168 2.25 -3.22 -32.36
C ASN A 168 1.10 -4.23 -32.38
N TRP A 169 -0.14 -3.76 -32.27
CA TRP A 169 -1.31 -4.61 -32.21
C TRP A 169 -1.99 -4.70 -33.56
N GLU A 170 -2.25 -5.93 -33.98
CA GLU A 170 -3.15 -6.18 -35.10
C GLU A 170 -4.61 -5.98 -34.68
N PRO A 171 -5.51 -5.64 -35.62
CA PRO A 171 -6.94 -5.57 -35.35
C PRO A 171 -7.44 -6.85 -34.67
N GLY A 172 -8.18 -6.71 -33.58
CA GLY A 172 -8.73 -7.83 -32.80
C GLY A 172 -7.81 -8.37 -31.71
N THR A 173 -6.56 -7.88 -31.57
CA THR A 173 -5.68 -8.24 -30.44
C THR A 173 -6.32 -7.91 -29.09
N ILE A 174 -6.94 -6.75 -29.01
CA ILE A 174 -7.74 -6.22 -27.89
C ILE A 174 -8.84 -5.38 -28.55
N THR A 175 -10.09 -5.58 -28.17
CA THR A 175 -11.25 -4.85 -28.74
C THR A 175 -11.77 -3.77 -27.80
N ASN A 176 -11.52 -3.91 -26.50
CA ASN A 176 -11.97 -2.99 -25.47
C ASN A 176 -11.04 -3.06 -24.24
N ALA A 177 -11.23 -2.14 -23.30
CA ALA A 177 -10.43 -2.03 -22.07
C ALA A 177 -10.36 -3.34 -21.25
N TRP A 178 -11.45 -4.12 -21.20
CA TRP A 178 -11.54 -5.34 -20.40
C TRP A 178 -10.80 -6.52 -21.01
N ASP A 179 -10.59 -6.54 -22.32
CA ASP A 179 -9.75 -7.58 -22.94
C ASP A 179 -8.30 -7.47 -22.44
N TYR A 180 -7.86 -6.26 -22.07
CA TYR A 180 -6.55 -6.03 -21.45
C TYR A 180 -6.64 -6.16 -19.92
N TYR A 181 -7.57 -5.45 -19.27
CA TYR A 181 -7.74 -5.51 -17.82
C TYR A 181 -8.59 -6.72 -17.40
N GLY A 182 -7.94 -7.75 -16.85
CA GLY A 182 -8.59 -8.99 -16.44
C GLY A 182 -8.72 -10.00 -17.58
N GLY A 183 -9.20 -9.56 -18.73
CA GLY A 183 -9.44 -10.42 -19.90
C GLY A 183 -8.19 -11.05 -20.48
N SER A 184 -7.02 -10.43 -20.33
CA SER A 184 -5.76 -10.96 -20.83
C SER A 184 -5.45 -12.32 -20.20
N LEU A 185 -5.67 -12.44 -18.89
CA LEU A 185 -5.52 -13.67 -18.15
C LEU A 185 -6.72 -14.60 -18.37
N ALA A 186 -7.94 -14.10 -18.20
CA ALA A 186 -9.15 -14.92 -18.27
C ALA A 186 -9.35 -15.62 -19.62
N ASN A 187 -8.90 -14.98 -20.70
CA ASN A 187 -9.02 -15.50 -22.07
C ASN A 187 -7.70 -16.10 -22.60
N ASN A 188 -6.66 -16.21 -21.77
CA ASN A 188 -5.32 -16.65 -22.17
C ASN A 188 -4.75 -15.88 -23.37
N ASN A 189 -4.98 -14.56 -23.43
CA ASN A 189 -4.39 -13.70 -24.44
C ASN A 189 -2.93 -13.42 -24.08
N GLN A 190 -2.05 -14.35 -24.48
CA GLN A 190 -0.65 -14.33 -24.12
C GLN A 190 0.07 -13.04 -24.59
N LEU A 191 -0.28 -12.52 -25.76
CA LEU A 191 0.34 -11.29 -26.28
C LEU A 191 0.07 -10.10 -25.35
N ALA A 192 -1.17 -9.90 -24.93
CA ALA A 192 -1.51 -8.83 -23.99
C ALA A 192 -0.84 -9.03 -22.62
N LEU A 193 -0.82 -10.28 -22.15
CA LEU A 193 -0.20 -10.65 -20.88
C LEU A 193 1.33 -10.43 -20.90
N ASP A 194 2.00 -10.65 -22.03
CA ASP A 194 3.43 -10.37 -22.20
C ASP A 194 3.75 -8.88 -22.09
N TYR A 195 2.91 -7.99 -22.62
CA TYR A 195 3.05 -6.55 -22.42
C TYR A 195 2.84 -6.16 -20.95
N GLN A 196 1.87 -6.76 -20.26
CA GLN A 196 1.65 -6.53 -18.83
C GLN A 196 2.85 -7.01 -18.00
N HIS A 197 3.36 -8.21 -18.27
CA HIS A 197 4.57 -8.75 -17.65
C HIS A 197 5.77 -7.83 -17.83
N ARG A 198 5.97 -7.33 -19.05
CA ARG A 198 7.08 -6.43 -19.36
C ARG A 198 6.96 -5.10 -18.61
N PHE A 199 5.75 -4.54 -18.48
CA PHE A 199 5.49 -3.35 -17.66
C PHE A 199 5.78 -3.61 -16.18
N VAL A 200 5.21 -4.68 -15.62
CA VAL A 200 5.37 -5.02 -14.20
C VAL A 200 6.81 -5.37 -13.87
N SER A 201 7.52 -6.11 -14.72
CA SER A 201 8.95 -6.40 -14.56
C SER A 201 9.78 -5.11 -14.52
N LYS A 202 9.48 -4.14 -15.40
CA LYS A 202 10.17 -2.85 -15.41
C LYS A 202 9.89 -2.07 -14.12
N LEU A 203 8.65 -2.03 -13.66
CA LEU A 203 8.26 -1.42 -12.39
C LEU A 203 9.04 -2.03 -11.22
N ILE A 204 9.05 -3.36 -11.09
CA ILE A 204 9.73 -4.07 -10.00
C ILE A 204 11.25 -3.89 -10.06
N SER A 205 11.86 -3.82 -11.25
CA SER A 205 13.29 -3.54 -11.39
C SER A 205 13.70 -2.16 -10.82
N ILE A 206 12.77 -1.20 -10.79
CA ILE A 206 12.99 0.12 -10.21
C ILE A 206 12.67 0.09 -8.71
N THR A 207 11.48 -0.39 -8.34
CA THR A 207 11.00 -0.35 -6.95
C THR A 207 11.80 -1.26 -6.01
N SER A 208 12.41 -2.34 -6.52
CA SER A 208 13.29 -3.22 -5.74
C SER A 208 14.51 -2.51 -5.14
N GLN A 209 14.88 -1.32 -5.64
CA GLN A 209 15.95 -0.50 -5.07
C GLN A 209 15.52 0.24 -3.78
N TYR A 210 14.22 0.28 -3.50
CA TYR A 210 13.62 1.08 -2.44
C TYR A 210 12.97 0.19 -1.37
N GLY A 211 13.42 0.33 -0.12
CA GLY A 211 12.89 -0.45 1.01
C GLY A 211 11.55 0.06 1.55
N HIS A 212 11.08 1.22 1.14
CA HIS A 212 9.89 1.89 1.71
C HIS A 212 8.62 1.74 0.87
N VAL A 213 8.53 0.69 0.06
CA VAL A 213 7.42 0.47 -0.89
C VAL A 213 6.57 -0.74 -0.51
N LEU A 214 5.27 -0.50 -0.34
CA LEU A 214 4.21 -1.51 -0.24
C LEU A 214 3.49 -1.63 -1.59
N PHE A 215 2.87 -2.79 -1.86
CA PHE A 215 2.15 -3.03 -3.11
C PHE A 215 0.68 -3.38 -2.87
N ASN A 216 -0.18 -2.81 -3.68
CA ASN A 216 -1.60 -3.14 -3.78
C ASN A 216 -1.89 -3.57 -5.23
N ILE A 217 -2.51 -4.73 -5.45
CA ILE A 217 -2.72 -5.24 -6.81
C ILE A 217 -3.76 -4.45 -7.58
N GLY A 218 -4.96 -4.31 -7.02
CA GLY A 218 -6.07 -3.63 -7.67
C GLY A 218 -6.58 -2.46 -6.83
N ASN A 219 -6.95 -1.36 -7.49
CA ASN A 219 -7.86 -0.37 -6.92
C ASN A 219 -9.29 -0.80 -7.21
N GLU A 220 -10.11 -0.96 -6.16
CA GLU A 220 -11.56 -1.20 -6.31
C GLU A 220 -11.85 -2.32 -7.34
N SER A 221 -11.12 -3.44 -7.22
CA SER A 221 -11.22 -4.51 -8.21
C SER A 221 -12.51 -5.30 -8.05
N GLY A 222 -13.21 -5.52 -9.17
CA GLY A 222 -14.29 -6.49 -9.33
C GLY A 222 -13.89 -7.76 -10.09
N LEU A 223 -12.62 -7.92 -10.46
CA LEU A 223 -12.12 -9.08 -11.22
C LEU A 223 -12.10 -10.36 -10.38
N SER A 224 -11.81 -11.52 -10.99
CA SER A 224 -11.67 -12.78 -10.27
C SER A 224 -10.54 -12.75 -9.22
N PHE A 225 -10.60 -13.60 -8.20
CA PHE A 225 -9.47 -13.78 -7.28
C PHE A 225 -8.23 -14.32 -7.98
N GLU A 226 -8.40 -15.05 -9.08
CA GLU A 226 -7.30 -15.54 -9.91
C GLU A 226 -6.44 -14.40 -10.45
N TRP A 227 -7.05 -13.30 -10.92
CA TRP A 227 -6.32 -12.12 -11.37
C TRP A 227 -5.43 -11.53 -10.27
N ASP A 228 -6.02 -11.30 -9.10
CA ASP A 228 -5.31 -10.69 -7.97
C ASP A 228 -4.17 -11.62 -7.49
N ASN A 229 -4.44 -12.92 -7.36
CA ASN A 229 -3.47 -13.93 -6.95
C ASN A 229 -2.32 -14.04 -7.97
N TYR A 230 -2.63 -14.03 -9.27
CA TYR A 230 -1.67 -14.11 -10.35
C TYR A 230 -0.66 -12.98 -10.28
N TRP A 231 -1.15 -11.73 -10.23
CA TRP A 231 -0.27 -10.57 -10.17
C TRP A 231 0.50 -10.45 -8.87
N ALA A 232 -0.13 -10.79 -7.74
CA ALA A 232 0.55 -10.82 -6.45
C ALA A 232 1.70 -11.84 -6.43
N GLN A 233 1.48 -13.04 -6.96
CA GLN A 233 2.55 -14.03 -7.09
C GLN A 233 3.64 -13.55 -8.06
N TYR A 234 3.25 -12.99 -9.20
CA TYR A 234 4.19 -12.50 -10.21
C TYR A 234 5.12 -11.42 -9.64
N ILE A 235 4.58 -10.41 -8.95
CA ILE A 235 5.42 -9.32 -8.41
C ILE A 235 6.33 -9.80 -7.29
N LYS A 236 5.90 -10.78 -6.49
CA LYS A 236 6.75 -11.39 -5.45
C LYS A 236 7.92 -12.15 -6.06
N ASN A 237 7.65 -12.97 -7.07
CA ASN A 237 8.69 -13.71 -7.78
C ASN A 237 9.67 -12.75 -8.48
N ALA A 238 9.14 -11.69 -9.13
CA ALA A 238 9.96 -10.67 -9.76
C ALA A 238 10.85 -9.96 -8.73
N ALA A 239 10.32 -9.60 -7.55
CA ALA A 239 11.11 -8.95 -6.50
C ALA A 239 12.16 -9.89 -5.88
N GLN A 240 11.83 -11.18 -5.70
CA GLN A 240 12.76 -12.21 -5.24
C GLN A 240 13.94 -12.38 -6.21
N ASN A 241 13.72 -12.30 -7.52
CA ASN A 241 14.79 -12.32 -8.52
C ASN A 241 15.75 -11.11 -8.38
N HIS A 242 15.30 -10.04 -7.75
CA HIS A 242 16.12 -8.89 -7.36
C HIS A 242 16.64 -8.96 -5.91
N GLY A 243 16.46 -10.09 -5.21
CA GLY A 243 16.89 -10.28 -3.83
C GLY A 243 16.07 -9.49 -2.81
N ARG A 244 14.87 -9.04 -3.16
CA ARG A 244 14.02 -8.19 -2.31
C ARG A 244 12.77 -8.96 -1.87
N THR A 245 12.49 -8.88 -0.56
CA THR A 245 11.18 -9.24 0.00
C THR A 245 10.26 -8.03 -0.08
N ILE A 246 9.06 -8.21 -0.60
CA ILE A 246 8.04 -7.16 -0.70
C ILE A 246 6.76 -7.57 0.01
N HIS A 247 5.97 -6.57 0.39
CA HIS A 247 4.66 -6.76 1.03
C HIS A 247 3.54 -6.38 0.07
N VAL A 248 2.55 -7.27 -0.04
CA VAL A 248 1.49 -7.18 -1.06
C VAL A 248 0.11 -7.29 -0.42
N THR A 249 -0.84 -6.52 -0.93
CA THR A 249 -2.28 -6.61 -0.66
C THR A 249 -3.09 -6.48 -1.95
N THR A 250 -4.42 -6.53 -1.86
CA THR A 250 -5.34 -6.13 -2.94
C THR A 250 -6.54 -5.39 -2.35
N MET A 251 -7.02 -4.36 -3.03
CA MET A 251 -8.25 -3.65 -2.70
C MET A 251 -9.35 -4.03 -3.68
N ARG A 252 -10.40 -4.64 -3.13
CA ARG A 252 -11.63 -4.99 -3.85
C ARG A 252 -12.76 -4.08 -3.42
N PHE A 253 -13.79 -3.95 -4.27
CA PHE A 253 -15.00 -3.18 -3.93
C PHE A 253 -15.63 -3.65 -2.61
N ASP A 254 -15.69 -4.97 -2.39
CA ASP A 254 -16.08 -5.54 -1.11
C ASP A 254 -14.83 -5.68 -0.20
N PRO A 255 -14.72 -4.92 0.89
CA PRO A 255 -13.57 -5.01 1.80
C PRO A 255 -13.49 -6.38 2.50
N GLY A 256 -14.63 -7.05 2.74
CA GLY A 256 -14.65 -8.39 3.34
C GLY A 256 -13.96 -9.45 2.47
N SER A 257 -14.11 -9.34 1.15
CA SER A 257 -13.41 -10.17 0.16
C SER A 257 -11.90 -9.91 0.16
N SER A 258 -11.47 -8.64 0.30
CA SER A 258 -10.04 -8.29 0.41
C SER A 258 -9.42 -8.97 1.64
N VAL A 259 -10.08 -8.86 2.80
CA VAL A 259 -9.65 -9.52 4.05
C VAL A 259 -9.63 -11.03 3.90
N ARG A 260 -10.70 -11.64 3.35
CA ARG A 260 -10.77 -13.08 3.14
C ARG A 260 -9.64 -13.56 2.24
N GLN A 261 -9.35 -12.85 1.17
CA GLN A 261 -8.32 -13.24 0.22
C GLN A 261 -6.93 -13.19 0.86
N ALA A 262 -6.63 -12.13 1.62
CA ALA A 262 -5.38 -12.03 2.37
C ALA A 262 -5.24 -13.13 3.44
N MET A 263 -6.32 -13.47 4.14
CA MET A 263 -6.35 -14.59 5.09
C MET A 263 -6.18 -15.97 4.42
N THR A 264 -6.65 -16.12 3.18
CA THR A 264 -6.62 -17.40 2.45
C THR A 264 -5.25 -17.66 1.83
N HIS A 265 -4.60 -16.61 1.31
CA HIS A 265 -3.34 -16.69 0.58
C HIS A 265 -2.25 -15.88 1.28
N ARG A 266 -1.99 -16.19 2.55
CA ARG A 266 -1.05 -15.44 3.40
C ARG A 266 0.40 -15.51 2.97
N ASP A 267 0.76 -16.55 2.22
CA ASP A 267 2.05 -16.72 1.57
C ASP A 267 2.24 -15.70 0.45
N ILE A 268 1.16 -15.14 -0.09
CA ILE A 268 1.15 -14.15 -1.16
C ILE A 268 0.86 -12.75 -0.59
N PHE A 269 -0.27 -12.57 0.08
CA PHE A 269 -0.68 -11.31 0.69
C PHE A 269 -0.25 -11.23 2.15
N THR A 270 0.62 -10.26 2.46
CA THR A 270 1.24 -10.13 3.79
C THR A 270 0.59 -9.06 4.66
N PHE A 271 -0.37 -8.32 4.11
CA PHE A 271 -1.22 -7.38 4.81
C PHE A 271 -2.56 -7.26 4.07
N THR A 272 -3.60 -6.76 4.73
CA THR A 272 -4.92 -6.57 4.11
C THR A 272 -5.28 -5.09 4.00
N ASP A 273 -5.89 -4.72 2.88
CA ASP A 273 -6.54 -3.42 2.71
C ASP A 273 -8.01 -3.50 3.13
N VAL A 274 -8.50 -2.44 3.80
CA VAL A 274 -9.91 -2.29 4.23
C VAL A 274 -10.49 -0.94 3.82
N SER A 275 -9.89 -0.25 2.85
CA SER A 275 -10.23 1.11 2.46
C SER A 275 -11.68 1.27 2.01
N GLN A 276 -12.23 0.28 1.30
CA GLN A 276 -13.64 0.29 0.86
C GLN A 276 -14.65 0.12 2.00
N ASN A 277 -14.22 -0.21 3.22
CA ASN A 277 -15.10 -0.16 4.39
C ASN A 277 -15.58 1.27 4.67
N ASN A 278 -14.88 2.31 4.18
CA ASN A 278 -15.07 3.71 4.55
C ASN A 278 -15.91 4.54 3.56
N GLN A 279 -16.83 3.94 2.82
CA GLN A 279 -17.75 4.64 1.91
C GLN A 279 -19.19 4.10 2.04
N ASP A 280 -20.19 4.90 1.67
CA ASP A 280 -21.62 4.63 1.90
C ASP A 280 -22.25 3.75 0.82
N ALA A 281 -21.69 3.69 -0.39
CA ALA A 281 -22.32 2.94 -1.48
C ALA A 281 -22.13 1.42 -1.35
N LEU A 282 -20.89 0.98 -1.13
CA LEU A 282 -20.56 -0.46 -1.00
C LEU A 282 -19.84 -0.80 0.30
N GLY A 283 -19.53 0.21 1.13
CA GLY A 283 -18.90 0.02 2.42
C GLY A 283 -19.92 -0.02 3.56
N SER A 284 -19.58 0.61 4.67
CA SER A 284 -20.44 0.68 5.86
C SER A 284 -20.89 2.11 6.15
N VAL A 285 -21.74 2.28 7.16
CA VAL A 285 -22.15 3.59 7.66
C VAL A 285 -22.11 3.62 9.19
N GLY A 286 -21.84 4.78 9.78
CA GLY A 286 -21.86 4.97 11.23
C GLY A 286 -21.05 3.93 12.02
N LYS A 287 -21.64 3.31 13.03
CA LYS A 287 -20.97 2.35 13.93
C LYS A 287 -20.47 1.09 13.21
N LYS A 288 -21.10 0.71 12.09
CA LYS A 288 -20.77 -0.53 11.38
C LYS A 288 -19.33 -0.53 10.84
N HIS A 289 -18.80 0.64 10.48
CA HIS A 289 -17.39 0.81 10.08
C HIS A 289 -16.43 0.21 11.12
N TRP A 290 -16.61 0.60 12.38
CA TRP A 290 -15.80 0.16 13.51
C TRP A 290 -16.01 -1.32 13.83
N GLU A 291 -17.26 -1.77 13.83
CA GLU A 291 -17.59 -3.16 14.13
C GLU A 291 -16.98 -4.13 13.12
N ASN A 292 -16.91 -3.74 11.84
CA ASN A 292 -16.24 -4.55 10.81
C ASN A 292 -14.73 -4.63 11.05
N LEU A 293 -14.06 -3.53 11.42
CA LEU A 293 -12.63 -3.54 11.75
C LEU A 293 -12.34 -4.50 12.91
N LEU A 294 -13.08 -4.37 14.02
CA LEU A 294 -12.94 -5.26 15.17
C LEU A 294 -13.22 -6.73 14.80
N PHE A 295 -14.23 -6.96 13.97
CA PHE A 295 -14.56 -8.30 13.47
C PHE A 295 -13.40 -8.89 12.65
N TRP A 296 -12.88 -8.15 11.66
CA TRP A 296 -11.77 -8.62 10.83
C TRP A 296 -10.49 -8.82 11.64
N ARG A 297 -10.16 -7.93 12.57
CA ARG A 297 -9.04 -8.12 13.50
C ARG A 297 -9.17 -9.42 14.29
N LYS A 298 -10.36 -9.69 14.83
CA LYS A 298 -10.64 -10.96 15.54
C LYS A 298 -10.45 -12.17 14.61
N MET A 299 -11.00 -12.12 13.40
CA MET A 299 -10.89 -13.22 12.44
C MET A 299 -9.44 -13.49 12.03
N ILE A 300 -8.66 -12.44 11.76
CA ILE A 300 -7.23 -12.55 11.43
C ILE A 300 -6.44 -13.12 12.62
N ALA A 301 -6.70 -12.64 13.85
CA ALA A 301 -6.03 -13.13 15.05
C ALA A 301 -6.29 -14.62 15.33
N MET A 302 -7.48 -15.10 14.97
CA MET A 302 -7.87 -16.50 15.12
C MET A 302 -7.28 -17.42 14.04
N GLY A 303 -6.70 -16.87 12.96
CA GLY A 303 -6.01 -17.64 11.93
C GLY A 303 -4.69 -18.21 12.43
N GLU A 304 -4.26 -19.34 11.87
CA GLU A 304 -3.05 -20.06 12.32
C GLU A 304 -1.77 -19.22 12.23
N GLN A 305 -1.70 -18.33 11.25
CA GLN A 305 -0.56 -17.43 11.05
C GLN A 305 -0.63 -16.13 11.87
N GLY A 306 -1.68 -15.97 12.68
CA GLY A 306 -1.83 -14.84 13.59
C GLY A 306 -1.99 -13.47 12.91
N PRO A 307 -1.76 -12.38 13.68
CA PRO A 307 -1.90 -10.99 13.23
C PRO A 307 -1.11 -10.64 11.97
N MET A 308 -1.61 -9.66 11.22
CA MET A 308 -0.91 -8.99 10.13
C MET A 308 -1.34 -7.51 10.06
N PRO A 309 -0.60 -6.63 9.37
CA PRO A 309 -1.03 -5.25 9.23
C PRO A 309 -2.36 -5.11 8.47
N ILE A 310 -3.15 -4.13 8.88
CA ILE A 310 -4.40 -3.74 8.22
C ILE A 310 -4.24 -2.29 7.74
N ASN A 311 -4.15 -2.08 6.45
CA ASN A 311 -4.02 -0.76 5.86
C ASN A 311 -5.39 -0.18 5.47
N ASN A 312 -5.52 1.13 5.65
CA ASN A 312 -6.66 1.90 5.17
C ASN A 312 -6.13 3.16 4.49
N GLU A 313 -6.17 3.17 3.16
CA GLU A 313 -5.62 4.24 2.35
C GLU A 313 -6.69 5.21 1.80
N LYS A 314 -7.97 5.03 2.19
CA LYS A 314 -9.06 5.93 1.80
C LYS A 314 -9.99 6.25 2.95
N VAL A 315 -10.12 7.54 3.23
CA VAL A 315 -11.14 8.09 4.13
C VAL A 315 -12.07 8.94 3.31
N TYR A 316 -13.27 8.44 3.04
CA TYR A 316 -14.25 9.18 2.26
C TYR A 316 -15.03 10.14 3.16
N GLY A 317 -15.30 11.31 2.61
CA GLY A 317 -16.27 12.29 3.06
C GLY A 317 -16.37 13.36 2.00
N ASN A 318 -17.53 13.98 1.89
CA ASN A 318 -17.72 15.10 0.98
C ASN A 318 -18.58 16.19 1.64
N GLY A 319 -18.55 17.38 1.06
CA GLY A 319 -19.48 18.45 1.39
C GLY A 319 -20.92 17.96 1.20
N VAL A 320 -21.80 18.30 2.14
CA VAL A 320 -23.20 17.83 2.16
C VAL A 320 -23.88 18.05 0.80
N GLY A 321 -24.40 16.97 0.19
CA GLY A 321 -25.22 17.02 -1.04
C GLY A 321 -24.48 16.84 -2.37
N THR A 322 -23.18 16.55 -2.37
CA THR A 322 -22.38 16.49 -3.62
C THR A 322 -22.05 15.06 -4.08
N ASN A 323 -21.76 14.15 -3.14
CA ASN A 323 -21.61 12.71 -3.41
C ASN A 323 -22.07 11.93 -2.17
N THR A 324 -23.30 11.43 -2.18
CA THR A 324 -23.85 10.67 -1.05
C THR A 324 -23.12 9.35 -0.81
N ALA A 325 -22.48 8.76 -1.83
CA ALA A 325 -21.66 7.56 -1.68
C ALA A 325 -20.40 7.78 -0.83
N ALA A 326 -19.92 9.03 -0.71
CA ALA A 326 -18.74 9.35 0.08
C ALA A 326 -19.07 9.63 1.55
N GLY A 327 -20.34 9.81 1.92
CA GLY A 327 -20.74 10.33 3.23
C GLY A 327 -20.35 11.79 3.46
N THR A 328 -20.46 12.25 4.69
CA THR A 328 -20.20 13.66 5.08
C THR A 328 -18.77 13.91 5.55
N GLU A 329 -18.34 15.18 5.58
CA GLU A 329 -17.07 15.60 6.19
C GLU A 329 -16.94 15.15 7.66
N LYS A 330 -18.04 15.24 8.42
CA LYS A 330 -18.08 14.76 9.81
C LYS A 330 -17.78 13.26 9.88
N GLU A 331 -18.39 12.47 8.99
CA GLU A 331 -18.14 11.04 8.91
C GLU A 331 -16.71 10.71 8.49
N ALA A 332 -16.07 11.49 7.62
CA ALA A 332 -14.65 11.33 7.32
C ALA A 332 -13.78 11.45 8.57
N VAL A 333 -14.02 12.48 9.39
CA VAL A 333 -13.27 12.65 10.67
C VAL A 333 -13.54 11.47 11.61
N GLU A 334 -14.79 11.03 11.74
CA GLU A 334 -15.11 9.86 12.57
C GLU A 334 -14.47 8.57 12.05
N ARG A 335 -14.46 8.35 10.73
CA ARG A 335 -13.81 7.21 10.07
C ARG A 335 -12.32 7.20 10.32
N PHE A 336 -11.65 8.35 10.18
CA PHE A 336 -10.23 8.48 10.47
C PHE A 336 -9.89 7.97 11.88
N TRP A 337 -10.59 8.44 12.90
CA TRP A 337 -10.37 7.98 14.28
C TRP A 337 -10.74 6.52 14.50
N ARG A 338 -11.83 6.04 13.88
CA ARG A 338 -12.22 4.63 13.93
C ARG A 338 -11.16 3.72 13.30
N ASN A 339 -10.50 4.14 12.23
CA ASN A 339 -9.42 3.37 11.60
C ASN A 339 -8.18 3.26 12.51
N ILE A 340 -7.87 4.31 13.28
CA ILE A 340 -6.69 4.34 14.16
C ILE A 340 -6.88 3.45 15.38
N PHE A 341 -8.05 3.50 16.02
CA PHE A 341 -8.28 2.81 17.29
C PHE A 341 -8.86 1.39 17.15
N GLY A 342 -9.31 1.02 15.94
CA GLY A 342 -10.17 -0.13 15.68
C GLY A 342 -9.47 -1.42 15.32
#